data_AF-A0A2I0ARF2-F1
#
_entry.id   AF-A0A2I0ARF2-F1
#
_cell.length_a   1.000
_cell.length_b   1.000
_cell.length_c   1.000
_cell.angle_alpha   90.00
_cell.angle_beta   90.00
_cell.angle_gamma   90.00
#
_symmetry.space_group_name_H-M   'P 1'
#
loop_
_entity.id
_entity.type
_entity.pdbx_description
1 polymer ?
#
loop_
_entity_poly.entity_id
_entity_poly.type
_entity_poly.pdbx_seq_one_letter_code
_entity_poly.pdbx_strand_id
1 'polypeptide(L)'
;MDHVKSCHPKRSHFTVLVRSIPRSRDMPLDDVIKSFFTTNHRMSYLSHLRVYRSGSLGSIMTNAEKVCQKFAYLRATSLKLKSGPVIHRCSLCGGTSKSFDLYQKIFELDDRTLSNSDSMKTEELIC
;
A
#
# COMPACT_ATOMS: atom_id res chain seq x y z
N MET A 1 0.82 -38.62 -8.46
CA MET A 1 0.07 -37.48 -7.85
C MET A 1 1.05 -36.71 -6.94
N ASP A 2 2.23 -36.37 -7.48
CA ASP A 2 3.43 -36.27 -6.64
C ASP A 2 3.92 -34.82 -6.46
N HIS A 3 3.25 -33.87 -7.12
CA HIS A 3 3.60 -32.45 -7.07
C HIS A 3 3.03 -31.71 -5.84
N VAL A 4 2.10 -32.30 -5.08
CA VAL A 4 1.46 -31.64 -3.91
C VAL A 4 2.24 -31.90 -2.62
N LYS A 5 2.82 -33.11 -2.45
CA LYS A 5 3.44 -33.52 -1.18
C LYS A 5 4.82 -32.92 -0.91
N SER A 6 5.52 -32.45 -1.95
CA SER A 6 6.88 -31.88 -1.85
C SER A 6 6.92 -30.34 -1.88
N CYS A 7 5.77 -29.66 -1.87
CA CYS A 7 5.72 -28.20 -1.96
C CYS A 7 5.88 -27.55 -0.58
N HIS A 8 6.67 -26.47 -0.50
CA HIS A 8 6.78 -25.66 0.71
C HIS A 8 5.40 -25.17 1.18
N PRO A 9 5.17 -25.05 2.50
CA PRO A 9 3.90 -24.56 3.03
C PRO A 9 3.59 -23.16 2.48
N LYS A 10 2.45 -23.01 1.79
CA LYS A 10 1.94 -21.72 1.30
C LYS A 10 0.69 -21.35 2.10
N ARG A 11 0.42 -20.05 2.26
CA ARG A 11 -0.79 -19.56 2.93
C ARG A 11 -2.08 -20.15 2.34
N SER A 12 -2.10 -20.36 1.01
CA SER A 12 -3.22 -20.98 0.29
C SER A 12 -3.54 -22.42 0.73
N HIS A 13 -2.60 -23.13 1.35
CA HIS A 13 -2.86 -24.49 1.85
C HIS A 13 -3.68 -24.49 3.15
N PHE A 14 -3.69 -23.37 3.87
CA PHE A 14 -4.35 -23.24 5.19
C PHE A 14 -5.47 -22.21 5.21
N THR A 15 -5.75 -21.56 4.07
CA THR A 15 -6.77 -20.50 3.96
C THR A 15 -7.88 -20.95 3.04
N VAL A 16 -9.12 -20.85 3.50
CA VAL A 16 -10.32 -21.17 2.73
C VAL A 16 -11.16 -19.93 2.48
N LEU A 17 -11.73 -19.82 1.27
CA LEU A 17 -12.65 -18.73 0.93
C LEU A 17 -14.09 -19.18 1.15
N VAL A 18 -14.73 -18.58 2.15
CA VAL A 18 -16.15 -18.81 2.48
C VAL A 18 -16.99 -17.71 1.86
N ARG A 19 -18.07 -18.08 1.18
CA ARG A 19 -19.02 -17.15 0.54
C ARG A 19 -20.43 -17.39 1.07
N SER A 20 -21.34 -16.47 0.77
CA SER A 20 -22.77 -16.59 1.11
C SER A 20 -23.05 -16.77 2.60
N ILE A 21 -22.31 -16.05 3.45
CA ILE A 21 -22.48 -16.12 4.90
C ILE A 21 -23.83 -15.47 5.28
N PRO A 22 -24.72 -16.19 5.97
CA PRO A 22 -26.02 -15.66 6.35
C PRO A 22 -25.86 -14.50 7.36
N ARG A 23 -26.69 -13.47 7.23
CA ARG A 23 -26.70 -12.35 8.17
C ARG A 23 -27.54 -12.72 9.38
N SER A 24 -26.96 -12.62 10.57
CA SER A 24 -27.70 -12.60 11.83
C SER A 24 -28.15 -11.17 12.15
N ARG A 25 -29.32 -11.02 12.78
CA ARG A 25 -29.78 -9.73 13.34
C ARG A 25 -29.27 -9.51 14.76
N ASP A 26 -28.92 -10.58 15.44
CA ASP A 26 -28.65 -10.58 16.89
C ASP A 26 -27.16 -10.41 17.20
N MET A 27 -26.30 -10.61 16.20
CA MET A 27 -24.85 -10.69 16.39
C MET A 27 -24.08 -10.08 15.22
N PRO A 28 -22.97 -9.35 15.48
CA PRO A 28 -22.05 -8.91 14.44
C PRO A 28 -21.55 -10.07 13.59
N LEU A 29 -21.32 -9.83 12.30
CA LEU A 29 -20.89 -10.87 11.35
C LEU A 29 -19.61 -11.60 11.79
N ASP A 30 -18.65 -10.87 12.38
CA ASP A 30 -17.38 -11.46 12.83
C ASP A 30 -17.59 -12.47 13.95
N ASP A 31 -18.50 -12.18 14.88
CA ASP A 31 -18.84 -13.07 15.99
C ASP A 31 -19.62 -14.29 15.50
N VAL A 32 -20.53 -14.11 14.52
CA VAL A 32 -21.24 -15.22 13.87
C VAL A 32 -20.25 -16.18 13.21
N ILE A 33 -19.29 -15.65 12.45
CA ILE A 33 -18.25 -16.45 11.77
C ILE A 33 -17.38 -17.14 12.82
N LYS A 34 -16.90 -16.39 13.81
CA LYS A 34 -16.05 -16.93 14.87
C LYS A 34 -16.76 -18.06 15.60
N SER A 35 -18.00 -17.87 16.04
CA SER A 35 -18.79 -18.90 16.71
C SER A 35 -18.99 -20.13 15.84
N PHE A 36 -19.32 -19.97 14.55
CA PHE A 36 -19.49 -21.11 13.65
C PHE A 36 -18.22 -21.97 13.56
N PHE A 37 -17.06 -21.34 13.37
CA PHE A 37 -15.79 -22.07 13.23
C PHE A 37 -15.26 -22.60 14.55
N THR A 38 -15.44 -21.90 15.68
CA THR A 38 -15.02 -22.42 16.99
C THR A 38 -15.90 -23.57 17.45
N THR A 39 -17.16 -23.63 17.03
CA THR A 39 -18.06 -24.76 17.32
C THR A 39 -17.75 -25.98 16.44
N ASN A 40 -17.60 -25.80 15.13
CA ASN A 40 -17.47 -26.93 14.18
C ASN A 40 -16.03 -27.35 13.88
N HIS A 41 -15.07 -26.42 14.01
CA HIS A 41 -13.68 -26.59 13.62
C HIS A 41 -12.72 -26.12 14.71
N ARG A 42 -13.09 -26.34 15.98
CA ARG A 42 -12.43 -25.77 17.17
C ARG A 42 -10.90 -25.89 17.17
N MET A 43 -10.36 -27.04 16.78
CA MET A 43 -8.93 -27.32 16.85
C MET A 43 -8.14 -26.83 15.63
N SER A 44 -8.80 -26.57 14.50
CA SER A 44 -8.17 -26.15 13.24
C SER A 44 -8.44 -24.69 12.87
N TYR A 45 -9.39 -24.04 13.54
CA TYR A 45 -9.68 -22.63 13.35
C TYR A 45 -8.63 -21.75 14.02
N LEU A 46 -7.97 -20.90 13.22
CA LEU A 46 -7.00 -19.92 13.69
C LEU A 46 -7.59 -18.51 13.71
N SER A 47 -8.08 -18.04 12.57
CA SER A 47 -8.65 -16.70 12.40
C SER A 47 -9.48 -16.60 11.13
N HIS A 48 -10.14 -15.47 10.93
CA HIS A 48 -10.79 -15.11 9.67
C HIS A 48 -10.46 -13.67 9.29
N LEU A 49 -10.61 -13.35 8.01
CA LEU A 49 -10.51 -12.00 7.48
C LEU A 49 -11.72 -11.73 6.57
N ARG A 50 -12.35 -10.57 6.76
CA ARG A 50 -13.45 -10.14 5.89
C ARG A 50 -12.92 -9.61 4.56
N VAL A 51 -13.54 -10.08 3.48
CA VAL A 51 -13.31 -9.52 2.14
C VAL A 51 -14.30 -8.39 1.91
N TYR A 52 -13.77 -7.17 1.80
CA TYR A 52 -14.58 -5.98 1.50
C TYR A 52 -14.49 -5.64 0.02
N ARG A 53 -15.60 -5.14 -0.53
CA ARG A 53 -15.59 -4.52 -1.86
C ARG A 53 -14.79 -3.22 -1.74
N SER A 54 -13.64 -3.14 -2.43
CA SER A 54 -12.74 -1.98 -2.31
C SER A 54 -13.37 -0.67 -2.81
N GLY A 55 -14.43 -0.71 -3.62
CA GLY A 55 -15.21 0.47 -4.04
C GLY A 55 -14.32 1.64 -4.47
N SER A 56 -14.65 2.85 -4.00
CA SER A 56 -13.85 4.05 -4.22
C SER A 56 -12.49 4.01 -3.52
N LEU A 57 -12.35 3.30 -2.41
CA LEU A 57 -11.08 3.17 -1.67
C LEU A 57 -9.98 2.57 -2.56
N GLY A 58 -10.32 1.55 -3.36
CA GLY A 58 -9.38 0.96 -4.33
C GLY A 58 -8.86 2.01 -5.32
N SER A 59 -9.75 2.84 -5.85
CA SER A 59 -9.37 3.91 -6.79
C SER A 59 -8.46 4.97 -6.15
N ILE A 60 -8.72 5.31 -4.88
CA ILE A 60 -7.90 6.24 -4.11
C ILE A 60 -6.50 5.68 -3.90
N MET A 61 -6.38 4.43 -3.47
CA MET A 61 -5.07 3.78 -3.27
C MET A 61 -4.27 3.71 -4.58
N THR A 62 -4.91 3.31 -5.68
CA THR A 62 -4.24 3.27 -6.99
C THR A 62 -3.81 4.66 -7.47
N ASN A 63 -4.62 5.69 -7.26
CA ASN A 63 -4.24 7.05 -7.64
C ASN A 63 -3.09 7.59 -6.79
N ALA A 64 -3.10 7.31 -5.47
CA ALA A 64 -2.01 7.67 -4.58
C ALA A 64 -0.70 6.98 -5.01
N GLU A 65 -0.74 5.68 -5.32
CA GLU A 65 0.41 4.93 -5.82
C GLU A 65 0.99 5.55 -7.11
N LYS A 66 0.14 5.92 -8.06
CA LYS A 66 0.56 6.59 -9.31
C LYS A 66 1.21 7.94 -9.04
N VAL A 67 0.68 8.73 -8.11
CA VAL A 67 1.26 10.03 -7.75
C VAL A 67 2.63 9.83 -7.09
N CYS A 68 2.74 8.90 -6.15
CA CYS A 68 4.01 8.55 -5.50
C CYS A 68 5.05 8.06 -6.52
N GLN A 69 4.65 7.21 -7.46
CA GLN A 69 5.53 6.72 -8.52
C GLN A 69 6.00 7.85 -9.45
N LYS A 70 5.07 8.73 -9.87
CA LYS A 70 5.41 9.90 -10.70
C LYS A 70 6.35 10.85 -9.96
N PHE A 71 6.12 11.05 -8.67
CA PHE A 71 6.97 11.87 -7.82
C PHE A 71 8.38 11.27 -7.68
N ALA A 72 8.49 9.96 -7.42
CA ALA A 72 9.77 9.26 -7.35
C ALA A 72 10.54 9.34 -8.68
N TYR A 73 9.84 9.16 -9.81
CA TYR A 73 10.43 9.34 -11.14
C TYR A 73 10.95 10.76 -11.35
N LEU A 74 10.14 11.77 -11.04
CA LEU A 74 10.55 13.18 -11.17
C LEU A 74 11.77 13.49 -10.32
N ARG A 75 11.81 13.06 -9.05
CA ARG A 75 12.98 13.21 -8.17
C ARG A 75 14.23 12.58 -8.80
N ALA A 76 14.12 11.34 -9.29
CA ALA A 76 15.24 10.65 -9.94
C ALA A 76 15.71 11.36 -11.22
N THR A 77 14.80 11.94 -12.01
CA THR A 77 15.17 12.73 -13.20
C THR A 77 15.81 14.06 -12.82
N SER A 78 15.31 14.78 -11.82
CA SER A 78 15.90 16.04 -11.35
C SER A 78 17.33 15.84 -10.83
N LEU A 79 17.59 14.74 -10.13
CA LEU A 79 18.94 14.39 -9.69
C LEU A 79 19.90 14.09 -10.86
N LYS A 80 19.41 13.54 -11.97
CA LYS A 80 20.17 13.30 -13.20
C LYS A 80 20.38 14.57 -14.03
N LEU A 81 19.49 15.56 -13.91
CA LEU A 81 19.45 16.78 -14.71
C LEU A 81 20.22 17.97 -14.13
N LYS A 82 21.17 17.73 -13.23
CA LYS A 82 22.13 18.75 -12.77
C LYS A 82 23.00 19.37 -13.90
N SER A 83 22.71 19.11 -15.19
CA SER A 83 23.44 19.57 -16.37
C SER A 83 22.60 20.26 -17.47
N GLY A 84 21.38 20.77 -17.21
CA GLY A 84 20.72 21.69 -18.15
C GLY A 84 19.24 22.03 -17.86
N PRO A 85 18.72 23.19 -18.31
CA PRO A 85 17.35 23.62 -18.00
C PRO A 85 16.31 22.78 -18.76
N VAL A 86 15.46 22.05 -18.03
CA VAL A 86 14.35 21.29 -18.62
C VAL A 86 13.13 22.18 -18.78
N ILE A 87 12.85 22.59 -20.01
CA ILE A 87 11.62 23.33 -20.33
C ILE A 87 10.49 22.31 -20.48
N HIS A 88 9.72 22.11 -19.41
CA HIS A 88 8.50 21.29 -19.46
C HIS A 88 7.36 22.08 -20.11
N ARG A 89 6.83 21.57 -21.23
CA ARG A 89 5.63 22.11 -21.90
C ARG A 89 4.38 21.44 -21.33
N CYS A 90 3.35 22.23 -21.05
CA CYS A 90 2.04 21.74 -20.64
C CYS A 90 1.36 21.04 -21.84
N SER A 91 0.95 19.79 -21.68
CA SER A 91 0.26 19.05 -22.75
C SER A 91 -1.17 19.53 -23.01
N LEU A 92 -1.80 20.24 -22.07
CA LEU A 92 -3.16 20.75 -22.20
C LEU A 92 -3.24 22.11 -22.92
N CYS A 93 -2.26 22.99 -22.71
CA CYS A 93 -2.29 24.35 -23.27
C CYS A 93 -1.03 24.75 -24.03
N GLY A 94 -0.03 23.88 -24.15
CA GLY A 94 1.24 24.17 -24.84
C GLY A 94 2.15 25.16 -24.12
N GLY A 95 1.68 25.83 -23.07
CA GLY A 95 2.44 26.80 -22.30
C GLY A 95 3.68 26.20 -21.64
N THR A 96 4.77 26.96 -21.61
CA THR A 96 5.96 26.64 -20.82
C THR A 96 5.76 27.15 -19.40
N SER A 97 6.00 26.31 -18.39
CA SER A 97 5.89 26.72 -16.99
C SER A 97 7.19 26.49 -16.26
N LYS A 98 7.63 27.49 -15.48
CA LYS A 98 8.71 27.36 -14.49
C LYS A 98 8.23 26.70 -13.19
N SER A 99 6.95 26.31 -13.08
CA SER A 99 6.38 25.77 -11.84
C SER A 99 7.02 24.45 -11.38
N PHE A 100 7.71 23.72 -12.26
CA PHE A 100 8.49 22.55 -11.85
C PHE A 100 9.76 22.90 -11.07
N ASP A 101 10.27 24.14 -11.18
CA ASP A 101 11.36 24.65 -10.34
C ASP A 101 10.97 24.72 -8.85
N LEU A 102 9.66 24.82 -8.53
CA LEU A 102 9.16 24.77 -7.15
C LEU A 102 9.37 23.38 -6.54
N TYR A 103 9.12 22.31 -7.30
CA TYR A 103 9.35 20.95 -6.81
C TYR A 103 10.85 20.69 -6.61
N GLN A 104 11.71 21.16 -7.52
CA GLN A 104 13.16 21.09 -7.34
C GLN A 104 13.63 21.77 -6.06
N LYS A 105 13.13 22.99 -5.77
CA LYS A 105 13.44 23.68 -4.51
C LYS A 105 12.91 22.94 -3.28
N ILE A 106 11.72 22.35 -3.36
CA ILE A 106 11.15 21.53 -2.27
C ILE A 106 12.01 20.27 -2.03
N PHE A 107 12.51 19.61 -3.08
CA PHE A 107 13.45 18.49 -2.96
C PHE A 107 14.78 18.88 -2.34
N GLU A 108 15.34 20.04 -2.71
CA GLU A 108 16.58 20.57 -2.13
C GLU A 108 16.42 20.96 -0.65
N LEU A 109 15.22 21.33 -0.21
CA LEU A 109 14.90 21.62 1.19
C LEU A 109 14.76 20.33 2.01
N ASP A 110 14.14 19.28 1.47
CA ASP A 110 13.93 18.01 2.18
C ASP A 110 15.25 17.25 2.45
N ASP A 111 16.18 17.21 1.48
CA ASP A 111 17.52 16.62 1.67
C ASP A 111 18.31 17.35 2.78
N ARG A 112 18.19 18.68 2.88
CA ARG A 112 18.83 19.48 3.94
C ARG A 112 18.20 19.26 5.32
N THR A 113 16.94 18.87 5.35
CA THR A 113 16.20 18.63 6.59
C THR A 113 16.55 17.24 7.15
N LEU A 114 16.72 16.24 6.29
CA LEU A 114 17.20 14.90 6.69
C LEU A 114 18.66 14.90 7.16
N SER A 115 19.54 15.71 6.55
CA SER A 115 20.95 15.81 6.97
C SER A 115 21.15 16.54 8.30
N ASN A 116 20.13 17.29 8.77
CA ASN A 116 20.18 18.02 10.04
C ASN A 116 19.47 17.30 11.20
N SER A 117 18.77 16.19 10.95
CA SER A 117 18.07 15.41 11.97
C SER A 117 18.82 14.16 12.46
N ASP A 118 20.08 13.96 12.06
CA ASP A 118 20.98 12.97 12.68
C ASP A 118 21.47 13.46 14.06
N SER A 119 20.53 13.75 14.95
CA SER A 119 20.76 13.76 16.39
C SER A 119 19.42 13.75 17.12
N MET A 120 18.80 12.57 17.25
CA MET A 120 18.22 12.08 18.51
C MET A 120 17.58 10.69 18.32
N LYS A 121 18.34 9.69 18.78
CA LYS A 121 17.98 8.42 19.46
C LYS A 121 16.88 7.52 18.87
N THR A 122 17.36 6.34 18.47
CA THR A 122 16.78 5.00 18.70
C THR A 122 15.72 4.92 19.81
N GLU A 123 14.56 4.37 19.48
CA GLU A 123 13.91 3.32 20.27
C GLU A 123 12.95 2.49 19.40
N GLU A 124 13.04 1.17 19.56
CA GLU A 124 12.21 0.14 18.96
C GLU A 124 10.73 0.33 19.29
N LEU A 125 9.84 0.01 18.34
CA LEU A 125 8.50 -0.46 18.69
C LEU A 125 8.09 -1.61 17.77
N ILE A 126 8.11 -2.79 18.41
CA ILE A 126 7.57 -4.06 17.96
C ILE A 126 6.04 -3.97 17.87
N CYS A 127 5.49 -4.45 16.76
CA CYS A 127 4.20 -5.16 16.71
C CYS A 127 4.28 -6.25 15.63
#